data_AF-A0A3D5W7F3-F1
#
_entry.id   AF-A0A3D5W7F3-F1
#
_cell.length_a   1.000
_cell.length_b   1.000
_cell.length_c   1.000
_cell.angle_alpha   90.00
_cell.angle_beta   90.00
_cell.angle_gamma   90.00
#
_symmetry.space_group_name_H-M   'P 1'
#
loop_
_entity.id
_entity.type
_entity.pdbx_description
1 polymer ?
#
loop_
_entity_poly.entity_id
_entity_poly.type
_entity_poly.pdbx_seq_one_letter_code
_entity_poly.pdbx_strand_id
1 'polypeptide(L)'
;MNCDILSTLYVKSNGEILCNDDFGERISLGSCRANDAATSIHDTLNNDRYKNIRAALQDGKTPWPDVCEHCSFFRPDEPYSNDLIKDRIIQKIQFESSLACALKCPHCSNLMQIKTRSGARHFSPENMSDLLQDLKKNEYQIRSIEYCGQGSH
;
A
#
# COMPACT_ATOMS: atom_id res chain seq x y z
N MET A 1 8.55 12.49 13.47
CA MET A 1 8.81 11.72 12.26
C MET A 1 7.49 11.27 11.68
N ASN A 2 7.38 11.34 10.36
CA ASN A 2 6.19 10.98 9.62
C ASN A 2 6.56 10.18 8.36
N CYS A 3 5.56 9.58 7.70
CA CYS A 3 5.73 8.86 6.46
C CYS A 3 4.40 8.79 5.70
N ASP A 4 4.46 8.92 4.37
CA ASP A 4 3.27 8.90 3.51
C ASP A 4 2.49 7.57 3.58
N ILE A 5 3.09 6.50 4.12
CA ILE A 5 2.40 5.21 4.30
C ILE A 5 1.25 5.25 5.31
N LEU A 6 1.24 6.23 6.22
CA LEU A 6 0.12 6.48 7.14
C LEU A 6 -0.98 7.34 6.51
N SER A 7 -0.86 7.71 5.24
CA SER A 7 -1.86 8.47 4.49
C SER A 7 -2.21 7.84 3.14
N THR A 8 -1.38 6.91 2.65
CA THR A 8 -1.49 6.26 1.34
C THR A 8 -1.72 4.75 1.47
N LEU A 9 -2.72 4.23 0.77
CA LEU A 9 -2.95 2.80 0.61
C LEU A 9 -2.51 2.37 -0.80
N TYR A 10 -1.42 1.59 -0.90
CA TYR A 10 -0.92 1.12 -2.20
C TYR A 10 -1.32 -0.32 -2.45
N VAL A 11 -2.23 -0.53 -3.42
CA VAL A 11 -2.83 -1.82 -3.75
C VAL A 11 -2.29 -2.33 -5.08
N LYS A 12 -1.77 -3.56 -5.09
CA LYS A 12 -1.27 -4.25 -6.28
C LYS A 12 -2.34 -5.08 -6.98
N SER A 13 -2.04 -5.51 -8.21
CA SER A 13 -2.97 -6.26 -9.07
C SER A 13 -3.48 -7.55 -8.43
N ASN A 14 -2.66 -8.17 -7.58
CA ASN A 14 -2.97 -9.40 -6.87
C ASN A 14 -3.67 -9.15 -5.52
N GLY A 15 -3.98 -7.90 -5.16
CA GLY A 15 -4.59 -7.50 -3.89
C GLY A 15 -3.63 -7.39 -2.72
N GLU A 16 -2.33 -7.50 -2.95
CA GLU A 16 -1.31 -7.20 -1.94
C GLU A 16 -1.28 -5.69 -1.63
N ILE A 17 -1.10 -5.35 -0.36
CA ILE A 17 -0.89 -3.98 0.10
C ILE A 17 0.57 -3.82 0.45
N LEU A 18 1.24 -2.89 -0.22
CA LEU A 18 2.67 -2.66 -0.04
C LEU A 18 2.94 -1.34 0.66
N CYS A 19 4.12 -1.27 1.28
CA CYS A 19 4.73 0.02 1.55
C CYS A 19 4.91 0.75 0.22
N ASN A 20 4.42 1.99 0.14
CA ASN A 20 4.73 2.90 -0.96
C ASN A 20 6.16 3.42 -0.75
N ASP A 21 7.15 2.52 -0.76
CA ASP A 21 8.56 2.88 -0.77
C ASP A 21 9.06 2.98 -2.21
N ASP A 22 9.96 3.92 -2.47
CA ASP A 22 10.71 4.01 -3.72
C ASP A 22 11.95 3.10 -3.72
N PHE A 23 12.10 2.27 -2.68
CA PHE A 23 13.20 1.32 -2.51
C PHE A 23 12.85 -0.12 -2.96
N GLY A 24 11.96 -0.22 -3.96
CA GLY A 24 11.63 -1.46 -4.64
C GLY A 24 10.42 -2.20 -4.10
N GLU A 25 9.59 -1.55 -3.27
CA GLU A 25 8.31 -2.05 -2.77
C GLU A 25 8.46 -3.40 -2.07
N ARG A 26 9.49 -3.51 -1.23
CA ARG A 26 9.94 -4.79 -0.65
C ARG A 26 9.10 -5.23 0.55
N ILE A 27 8.39 -4.29 1.16
CA ILE A 27 7.68 -4.50 2.42
C ILE A 27 6.20 -4.71 2.11
N SER A 28 5.74 -5.95 2.30
CA SER A 28 4.33 -6.29 2.30
C SER A 28 3.69 -5.92 3.64
N LEU A 29 2.63 -5.12 3.59
CA LEU A 29 1.88 -4.67 4.76
C LEU A 29 0.61 -5.49 4.98
N GLY A 30 0.24 -6.36 4.05
CA GLY A 30 -0.92 -7.24 4.15
C GLY A 30 -1.61 -7.42 2.80
N SER A 31 -2.90 -7.72 2.84
CA SER A 31 -3.71 -7.88 1.64
C SER A 31 -5.14 -7.36 1.86
N CYS A 32 -5.78 -6.93 0.78
CA CYS A 32 -7.22 -6.68 0.73
C CYS A 32 -8.00 -7.85 0.11
N ARG A 33 -7.34 -8.98 -0.17
CA ARG A 33 -8.00 -10.18 -0.69
C ARG A 33 -8.21 -11.23 0.39
N ALA A 34 -9.44 -11.71 0.43
CA ALA A 34 -9.88 -12.82 1.27
C ALA A 34 -9.42 -14.16 0.68
N ASN A 35 -8.11 -14.41 0.65
CA ASN A 35 -7.57 -15.68 0.15
C ASN A 35 -7.07 -16.62 1.27
N ASP A 36 -7.59 -16.51 2.50
CA ASP A 36 -7.73 -17.64 3.46
C ASP A 36 -8.14 -17.22 4.90
N ALA A 37 -8.38 -15.93 5.14
CA ALA A 37 -9.15 -15.48 6.30
C ALA A 37 -9.90 -14.23 5.89
N ALA A 38 -11.09 -14.01 6.45
CA ALA A 38 -11.89 -12.80 6.28
C ALA A 38 -11.21 -11.59 6.94
N THR A 39 -10.03 -11.22 6.45
CA THR A 39 -9.29 -10.04 6.91
C THR A 39 -9.84 -8.87 6.13
N SER A 40 -10.67 -8.08 6.78
CA SER A 40 -11.13 -6.81 6.22
C SER A 40 -9.92 -5.90 5.97
N ILE A 41 -10.06 -4.93 5.08
CA ILE A 41 -9.06 -3.85 4.92
C ILE A 41 -8.82 -3.16 6.27
N HIS A 42 -9.86 -3.03 7.09
CA HIS A 42 -9.74 -2.47 8.43
C HIS A 42 -8.81 -3.30 9.31
N ASP A 43 -8.91 -4.62 9.27
CA ASP A 43 -8.00 -5.51 10.00
C ASP A 43 -6.57 -5.39 9.47
N THR A 44 -6.39 -5.28 8.16
CA THR A 44 -5.05 -5.05 7.57
C THR A 44 -4.44 -3.72 8.04
N LEU A 45 -5.19 -2.62 8.05
CA LEU A 45 -4.73 -1.32 8.55
C LEU A 45 -4.44 -1.32 10.08
N ASN A 46 -4.92 -2.33 10.80
CA ASN A 46 -4.74 -2.53 12.23
C ASN A 46 -3.83 -3.72 12.60
N ASN A 47 -3.19 -4.35 11.62
CA ASN A 47 -2.28 -5.46 11.86
C ASN A 47 -0.96 -5.01 12.51
N ASP A 48 -0.11 -5.98 12.83
CA ASP A 48 1.15 -5.73 13.53
C ASP A 48 2.15 -4.91 12.71
N ARG A 49 2.10 -4.96 11.37
CA ARG A 49 2.96 -4.15 10.51
C ARG A 49 2.60 -2.68 10.59
N TYR A 50 1.32 -2.35 10.47
CA TYR A 50 0.84 -0.98 10.62
C TYR A 50 0.99 -0.46 12.07
N LYS A 51 0.80 -1.33 13.08
CA LYS A 51 1.10 -0.97 14.48
C LYS A 51 2.58 -0.66 14.68
N ASN A 52 3.49 -1.45 14.10
CA ASN A 52 4.92 -1.19 14.14
C ASN A 52 5.28 0.17 13.51
N ILE A 53 4.71 0.48 12.33
CA ILE A 53 4.92 1.79 11.68
C ILE A 53 4.53 2.92 12.64
N ARG A 54 3.32 2.88 13.18
CA ARG A 54 2.81 3.92 14.07
C ARG A 54 3.68 4.08 15.32
N ALA A 55 4.01 2.98 15.98
CA ALA A 55 4.83 3.00 17.19
C ALA A 55 6.23 3.56 16.91
N ALA A 56 6.90 3.10 15.85
CA ALA A 56 8.23 3.57 15.50
C ALA A 56 8.24 5.08 15.16
N LEU A 57 7.32 5.54 14.30
CA LEU A 57 7.26 6.96 13.92
C LEU A 57 6.92 7.87 15.09
N GLN A 58 6.03 7.43 15.98
CA GLN A 58 5.67 8.14 17.20
C GLN A 58 6.86 8.25 18.17
N ASP A 59 7.70 7.20 18.24
CA ASP A 59 8.93 7.17 19.04
C ASP A 59 10.13 7.88 18.38
N GLY A 60 9.96 8.46 17.19
CA GLY A 60 11.05 9.09 16.45
C GLY A 60 12.09 8.09 15.92
N LYS A 61 11.65 6.88 15.56
CA LYS A 61 12.45 5.81 14.98
C LYS A 61 11.96 5.44 13.59
N THR A 62 12.83 4.81 12.81
CA THR A 62 12.49 4.25 11.50
C THR A 62 11.79 2.89 11.67
N PRO A 63 10.63 2.65 11.00
CA PRO A 63 9.93 1.38 11.10
C PRO A 63 10.73 0.17 10.57
N TRP A 64 11.55 0.41 9.54
CA TRP A 64 12.48 -0.55 8.96
C TRP A 64 13.85 0.13 8.76
N PRO A 65 14.82 -0.14 9.65
CA PRO A 65 16.19 0.36 9.51
C PRO A 65 16.82 -0.06 8.19
N ASP A 66 17.70 0.79 7.67
CA ASP A 66 18.42 0.63 6.39
C ASP A 66 17.51 0.63 5.14
N VAL A 67 16.21 0.90 5.32
CA VAL A 67 15.22 1.02 4.24
C VAL A 67 14.55 2.38 4.28
N CYS A 68 13.99 2.76 5.43
CA CYS A 68 13.23 4.00 5.55
C CYS A 68 14.09 5.25 5.41
N GLU A 69 15.34 5.21 5.85
CA GLU A 69 16.30 6.31 5.77
C GLU A 69 16.67 6.69 4.33
N HIS A 70 16.46 5.77 3.39
CA HIS A 70 16.70 5.95 1.96
C HIS A 70 15.43 6.17 1.15
N CYS A 71 14.27 6.19 1.80
CA CYS A 71 12.97 6.27 1.15
C CYS A 71 12.55 7.73 0.93
N SER A 72 12.22 8.11 -0.31
CA SER A 72 11.77 9.47 -0.64
C SER A 72 10.40 9.84 -0.06
N PHE A 73 9.67 8.87 0.51
CA PHE A 73 8.37 9.07 1.16
C PHE A 73 8.47 9.15 2.69
N PHE A 74 9.67 8.94 3.24
CA PHE A 74 9.93 9.14 4.66
C PHE A 74 10.09 10.65 4.93
N ARG A 75 9.43 11.14 5.98
CA ARG A 75 9.38 12.56 6.37
C ARG A 75 9.88 12.71 7.80
N PRO A 76 11.19 12.55 8.06
CA PRO A 76 11.72 12.56 9.42
C PRO A 76 11.46 13.88 10.15
N ASP A 77 11.52 15.00 9.43
CA ASP A 77 11.38 16.35 9.97
C ASP A 77 9.92 16.80 10.15
N GLU A 78 8.96 16.02 9.63
CA GLU A 78 7.54 16.31 9.82
C GLU A 78 7.02 15.76 11.16
N PRO A 79 6.07 16.47 11.79
CA PRO A 79 5.40 15.98 12.98
C PRO A 79 4.63 14.70 12.63
N TYR A 80 4.62 13.76 13.57
CA TYR A 80 3.84 12.53 13.42
C TYR A 80 2.35 12.86 13.22
N SER A 81 1.77 12.31 12.16
CA SER A 81 0.33 12.30 11.91
C SER A 81 -0.14 10.88 11.67
N ASN A 82 -1.39 10.60 12.07
CA ASN A 82 -2.03 9.30 11.88
C ASN A 82 -3.53 9.47 11.67
N ASP A 83 -3.89 10.36 10.74
CA ASP A 83 -5.28 10.61 10.34
C ASP A 83 -5.97 9.32 9.86
N LEU A 84 -5.21 8.36 9.32
CA LEU A 84 -5.69 7.05 8.90
C LEU A 84 -6.41 6.28 9.99
N ILE A 85 -5.92 6.31 11.24
CA ILE A 85 -6.58 5.62 12.35
C ILE A 85 -7.45 6.58 13.15
N LYS A 86 -6.98 7.80 13.39
CA LYS A 86 -7.66 8.75 14.26
C LYS A 86 -8.96 9.26 13.64
N ASP A 87 -8.88 9.69 12.38
CA ASP A 87 -9.98 10.35 11.67
C ASP A 87 -10.54 9.48 10.54
N ARG A 88 -10.00 8.27 10.37
CA ARG A 88 -10.32 7.32 9.29
C ARG A 88 -10.18 7.93 7.90
N ILE A 89 -9.16 8.77 7.70
CA ILE A 89 -8.91 9.44 6.42
C ILE A 89 -7.76 8.75 5.68
N ILE A 90 -8.05 8.24 4.49
CA ILE A 90 -7.05 7.82 3.50
C ILE A 90 -6.90 8.97 2.49
N GLN A 91 -5.73 9.61 2.47
CA GLN A 91 -5.47 10.72 1.55
C GLN A 91 -5.41 10.22 0.11
N LYS A 92 -4.81 9.04 -0.11
CA LYS A 92 -4.67 8.47 -1.44
C LYS A 92 -4.80 6.96 -1.42
N ILE A 93 -5.58 6.40 -2.32
CA ILE A 93 -5.44 4.99 -2.71
C ILE A 93 -4.74 4.96 -4.06
N GLN A 94 -3.60 4.29 -4.12
CA GLN A 94 -2.87 4.06 -5.36
C GLN A 94 -3.14 2.62 -5.80
N PHE A 95 -3.72 2.43 -6.98
CA PHE A 95 -3.96 1.13 -7.57
C PHE A 95 -2.98 0.87 -8.70
N GLU A 96 -2.19 -0.18 -8.58
CA GLU A 96 -1.55 -0.81 -9.74
C GLU A 96 -2.44 -1.97 -10.21
N SER A 97 -3.40 -1.66 -11.08
CA SER A 97 -4.48 -2.58 -11.45
C SER A 97 -4.01 -3.75 -12.32
N SER A 98 -2.82 -3.65 -12.92
CA SER A 98 -2.27 -4.66 -13.81
C SER A 98 -0.76 -4.81 -13.65
N LEU A 99 -0.29 -6.06 -13.53
CA LEU A 99 1.10 -6.46 -13.70
C LEU A 99 1.29 -7.30 -14.98
N ALA A 100 0.42 -7.10 -15.97
CA ALA A 100 0.43 -7.85 -17.22
C ALA A 100 1.22 -7.18 -18.36
N CYS A 101 1.90 -6.06 -18.08
CA CYS A 101 2.73 -5.40 -19.08
C CYS A 101 3.80 -6.38 -19.60
N ALA A 102 3.80 -6.60 -20.92
CA ALA A 102 4.76 -7.49 -21.59
C ALA A 102 5.98 -6.73 -22.16
N LEU A 103 6.00 -5.40 -22.04
CA LEU A 103 7.10 -4.57 -22.51
C LEU A 103 8.34 -4.81 -21.65
N LYS A 104 9.50 -4.89 -22.31
CA LYS A 104 10.81 -5.06 -21.66
C LYS A 104 11.57 -3.74 -21.62
N CYS A 105 10.91 -2.70 -21.11
CA CYS A 105 11.50 -1.37 -21.01
C CYS A 105 12.77 -1.43 -20.15
N PRO A 106 13.92 -0.92 -20.64
CA PRO A 106 15.11 -0.75 -19.81
C PRO A 106 14.75 0.05 -18.56
N HIS A 107 15.25 -0.39 -17.40
CA HIS A 107 15.01 0.22 -16.08
C HIS A 107 13.59 0.08 -15.49
N CYS A 108 12.66 -0.62 -16.15
CA CYS A 108 11.35 -0.89 -15.55
C CYS A 108 11.46 -2.02 -14.51
N SER A 109 10.88 -1.79 -13.33
CA SER A 109 10.83 -2.77 -12.24
C SER A 109 9.90 -3.96 -12.53
N ASN A 110 9.04 -3.88 -13.56
CA ASN A 110 8.04 -4.89 -13.90
C ASN A 110 8.56 -6.32 -13.92
N LEU A 111 9.70 -6.54 -14.58
CA LEU A 111 10.29 -7.87 -14.72
C LEU A 111 10.64 -8.49 -13.36
N MET A 112 11.05 -7.67 -12.40
CA MET A 112 11.29 -8.10 -11.02
C MET A 112 9.97 -8.36 -10.30
N GLN A 113 9.02 -7.42 -10.40
CA GLN A 113 7.71 -7.52 -9.75
C GLN A 113 6.91 -8.76 -10.21
N ILE A 114 6.93 -9.07 -11.52
CA ILE A 114 6.28 -10.26 -12.09
C ILE A 114 6.89 -11.55 -11.51
N LYS A 115 8.21 -11.58 -11.32
CA LYS A 115 8.93 -12.75 -10.77
C LYS A 115 8.69 -12.94 -9.28
N THR A 116 8.62 -11.85 -8.52
CA THR A 116 8.53 -11.91 -7.05
C THR A 116 7.09 -11.98 -6.55
N ARG A 117 6.11 -11.55 -7.35
CA ARG A 117 4.70 -11.51 -6.95
C ARG A 117 3.90 -12.62 -7.62
N SER A 118 3.35 -13.50 -6.79
CA SER A 118 2.39 -14.53 -7.18
C SER A 118 0.96 -13.99 -7.17
N GLY A 119 0.03 -14.77 -7.74
CA GLY A 119 -1.39 -14.45 -7.78
C GLY A 119 -1.82 -13.72 -9.06
N ALA A 120 -3.00 -13.08 -9.00
CA ALA A 120 -3.62 -12.50 -10.18
C ALA A 120 -2.82 -11.31 -10.75
N ARG A 121 -2.72 -11.25 -12.07
CA ARG A 121 -2.10 -10.14 -12.80
C ARG A 121 -3.03 -8.95 -13.02
N HIS A 122 -4.30 -9.10 -12.66
CA HIS A 122 -5.32 -8.06 -12.79
C HIS A 122 -6.11 -7.94 -11.50
N PHE A 123 -6.31 -6.69 -11.06
CA PHE A 123 -7.24 -6.36 -10.00
C PHE A 123 -8.63 -6.23 -10.61
N SER A 124 -9.50 -7.19 -10.34
CA SER A 124 -10.82 -7.21 -10.98
C SER A 124 -11.75 -6.12 -10.42
N PRO A 125 -12.75 -5.67 -11.18
CA PRO A 125 -13.76 -4.73 -10.69
C PRO A 125 -14.49 -5.20 -9.43
N GLU A 126 -14.70 -6.51 -9.27
CA GLU A 126 -15.33 -7.09 -8.08
C GLU A 126 -14.44 -6.88 -6.85
N ASN A 127 -13.14 -7.17 -6.96
CA ASN A 127 -12.18 -6.94 -5.86
C ASN A 127 -12.10 -5.45 -5.48
N MET A 128 -12.18 -4.56 -6.47
CA MET A 128 -12.27 -3.12 -6.23
C MET A 128 -13.55 -2.75 -5.49
N SER A 129 -14.69 -3.29 -5.93
CA SER A 129 -15.99 -3.07 -5.28
C SER A 129 -15.96 -3.56 -3.83
N ASP A 130 -15.43 -4.74 -3.58
CA ASP A 130 -15.32 -5.34 -2.25
C ASP A 130 -14.45 -4.48 -1.32
N LEU A 131 -13.27 -4.05 -1.79
CA LEU A 131 -12.39 -3.15 -1.04
C LEU A 131 -13.09 -1.82 -0.69
N LEU A 132 -13.72 -1.18 -1.67
CA LEU A 132 -14.40 0.10 -1.45
C LEU A 132 -15.62 -0.03 -0.54
N GLN A 133 -16.37 -1.14 -0.65
CA GLN A 133 -17.49 -1.45 0.24
C GLN A 133 -17.00 -1.68 1.67
N ASP A 134 -15.89 -2.38 1.85
CA ASP A 134 -15.32 -2.63 3.16
C ASP A 134 -14.76 -1.35 3.80
N LEU A 135 -14.07 -0.50 3.02
CA LEU A 135 -13.67 0.83 3.47
C LEU A 135 -14.88 1.68 3.89
N LYS A 136 -15.95 1.66 3.09
CA LYS A 136 -17.20 2.36 3.41
C LYS A 136 -17.87 1.82 4.67
N LYS A 137 -17.97 0.49 4.81
CA LYS A 137 -18.54 -0.19 5.98
C LYS A 137 -17.80 0.18 7.27
N ASN A 138 -16.49 0.37 7.17
CA ASN A 138 -15.63 0.79 8.28
C ASN A 138 -15.42 2.31 8.34
N GLU A 139 -16.28 3.10 7.69
CA GLU A 139 -16.35 4.56 7.79
C GLU A 139 -15.06 5.29 7.40
N TYR A 140 -14.27 4.72 6.48
CA TYR A 140 -13.11 5.41 5.92
C TYR A 140 -13.53 6.45 4.88
N GLN A 141 -12.93 7.64 4.98
CA GLN A 141 -13.00 8.68 3.96
C GLN A 141 -11.81 8.56 3.02
N ILE A 142 -12.06 8.59 1.71
CA ILE A 142 -11.01 8.55 0.69
C ILE A 142 -10.97 9.92 0.02
N ARG A 143 -9.82 10.59 0.02
CA ARG A 143 -9.68 11.91 -0.64
C ARG A 143 -9.37 11.82 -2.12
N SER A 144 -8.56 10.84 -2.51
CA SER A 144 -8.18 10.64 -3.91
C SER A 144 -7.92 9.17 -4.22
N ILE A 145 -8.15 8.80 -5.48
CA ILE A 145 -7.77 7.50 -6.05
C ILE A 145 -6.89 7.77 -7.26
N GLU A 146 -5.72 7.14 -7.29
CA GLU A 146 -4.76 7.19 -8.37
C GLU A 146 -4.66 5.80 -9.00
N TYR A 147 -4.74 5.73 -10.32
CA TYR A 147 -4.50 4.50 -11.07
C TYR A 147 -3.13 4.57 -11.72
N CYS A 148 -2.22 3.75 -11.23
CA CYS A 148 -0.92 3.55 -11.82
C CYS A 148 -0.97 2.30 -12.71
N GLY A 149 -0.24 2.33 -13.80
CA GLY A 149 -0.12 1.20 -14.68
C GLY A 149 1.15 1.31 -15.49
N GLN A 150 1.62 0.16 -15.93
CA GLN A 150 2.72 0.05 -16.86
C GLN A 150 2.11 -0.26 -18.22
N GLY A 151 2.64 0.34 -19.30
CA GLY A 151 2.01 0.34 -20.62
C GLY A 151 1.48 -1.04 -21.03
N SER A 152 0.16 -1.15 -21.14
CA SER A 152 -0.54 -2.35 -21.61
C SER A 152 -0.92 -2.16 -23.07
N HIS A 153 -0.47 -3.07 -23.95
CA HIS A 153 -0.95 -3.20 -25.32
C HIS A 153 -2.02 -4.28 -25.40
#